data_AF-A0AAD9XW81-F1
#
_entry.id   AF-A0AAD9XW81-F1
#
_cell.length_a   1.000
_cell.length_b   1.000
_cell.length_c   1.000
_cell.angle_alpha   90.00
_cell.angle_beta   90.00
_cell.angle_gamma   90.00
#
_symmetry.space_group_name_H-M   'P 1'
#
loop_
_entity.id
_entity.type
_entity.pdbx_description
1 polymer ?
#
loop_
_entity_poly.entity_id
_entity_poly.type
_entity_poly.pdbx_seq_one_letter_code
_entity_poly.pdbx_strand_id
1 'polypeptide(L)'
;MPPSRSLDYQSGHVNANAEFVRQFVDQETNQRREKRPSPLSAEQHDDLRKRLKTVHFISPNYSEKTKVNIAVVRRREKGECDELQWSDWKVALEKVTRETTQSFFLRVCEWSNGKIKSWGTTEVYIRQFQQLYTSVTGRYVDRNDSKELYNVCTPSIENNSISGLLM
;
A
#
# COMPACT_ATOMS: atom_id res chain seq x y z
N MET A 1 29.89 -23.39 -49.76
CA MET A 1 28.95 -24.01 -48.81
C MET A 1 29.48 -23.79 -47.40
N PRO A 2 28.72 -23.20 -46.46
CA PRO A 2 29.13 -23.19 -45.06
C PRO A 2 28.84 -24.57 -44.42
N PRO A 3 29.62 -25.00 -43.42
CA PRO A 3 29.42 -26.30 -42.79
C PRO A 3 28.20 -26.28 -41.87
N SER A 4 27.40 -27.35 -41.93
CA SER A 4 26.20 -27.58 -41.15
C SER A 4 26.51 -27.54 -39.65
N ARG A 5 25.92 -26.57 -38.92
CA ARG A 5 25.87 -26.60 -37.44
C ARG A 5 25.07 -27.82 -37.00
N SER A 6 25.69 -28.66 -36.17
CA SER A 6 25.11 -29.90 -35.66
C SER A 6 23.86 -29.63 -34.81
N LEU A 7 22.76 -30.31 -35.17
CA LEU A 7 21.49 -30.33 -34.44
C LEU A 7 21.62 -30.93 -33.02
N ASP A 8 22.69 -31.66 -32.75
CA ASP A 8 22.94 -32.32 -31.47
C ASP A 8 23.38 -31.35 -30.36
N TYR A 9 24.04 -30.24 -30.72
CA TYR A 9 24.52 -29.25 -29.74
C TYR A 9 23.37 -28.45 -29.10
N GLN A 10 22.28 -28.24 -29.84
CA GLN A 10 21.11 -27.50 -29.35
C GLN A 10 20.21 -28.37 -28.44
N SER A 11 20.08 -29.67 -28.73
CA SER A 11 19.20 -30.57 -27.97
C SER A 11 19.72 -30.83 -26.54
N GLY A 12 21.02 -31.10 -26.37
CA GLY A 12 21.63 -31.31 -25.05
C GLY A 12 21.61 -30.06 -24.15
N HIS A 13 21.77 -28.87 -24.74
CA HIS A 13 21.75 -27.59 -24.01
C HIS A 13 20.35 -27.22 -23.51
N VAL A 14 19.29 -27.52 -24.27
CA VAL A 14 17.90 -27.25 -23.85
C VAL A 14 17.49 -28.18 -22.70
N ASN A 15 17.94 -29.44 -22.71
CA ASN A 15 17.63 -30.42 -21.67
C ASN A 15 18.33 -30.08 -20.33
N ALA A 16 19.60 -29.67 -20.38
CA ALA A 16 20.35 -29.25 -19.19
C ALA A 16 19.77 -27.98 -18.53
N ASN A 17 19.32 -27.01 -19.32
CA ASN A 17 18.64 -25.81 -18.79
C ASN A 17 17.30 -26.15 -18.15
N ALA A 18 16.51 -27.05 -18.76
CA ALA A 18 15.24 -27.49 -18.20
C ALA A 18 15.43 -28.25 -16.86
N GLU A 19 16.49 -29.06 -16.77
CA GLU A 19 16.84 -29.78 -15.56
C GLU A 19 17.31 -28.83 -14.44
N PHE A 20 18.16 -27.85 -14.77
CA PHE A 20 18.56 -26.79 -13.84
C PHE A 20 17.35 -26.03 -13.28
N VAL A 21 16.41 -25.62 -14.14
CA VAL A 21 15.20 -24.90 -13.69
C VAL A 21 14.37 -25.76 -12.74
N ARG A 22 14.22 -27.07 -13.00
CA ARG A 22 13.50 -27.98 -12.08
C ARG A 22 14.21 -28.08 -10.73
N GLN A 23 15.52 -28.31 -10.72
CA GLN A 23 16.30 -28.40 -9.49
C GLN A 23 16.22 -27.11 -8.67
N PHE A 24 16.30 -25.96 -9.32
CA PHE A 24 16.15 -24.66 -8.67
C PHE A 24 14.76 -24.48 -8.05
N VAL A 25 13.69 -24.84 -8.78
CA VAL A 25 12.31 -24.77 -8.28
C VAL A 25 12.09 -25.71 -7.10
N ASP A 26 12.62 -26.93 -7.17
CA ASP A 26 12.51 -27.91 -6.07
C ASP A 26 13.27 -27.43 -4.83
N GLN A 27 14.47 -26.87 -5.02
CA GLN A 27 15.27 -26.31 -3.93
C GLN A 27 14.57 -25.11 -3.27
N GLU A 28 14.06 -24.16 -4.05
CA GLU A 28 13.24 -23.04 -3.55
C GLU A 28 12.00 -23.53 -2.80
N THR A 29 11.32 -24.54 -3.34
CA THR A 29 10.12 -25.12 -2.72
C THR A 29 10.45 -25.78 -1.38
N ASN A 30 11.55 -26.53 -1.30
CA ASN A 30 11.99 -27.16 -0.07
C ASN A 30 12.43 -26.13 0.98
N GLN A 31 13.20 -25.10 0.59
CA GLN A 31 13.57 -24.03 1.51
C GLN A 31 12.35 -23.28 2.06
N ARG A 32 11.31 -23.06 1.24
CA ARG A 32 10.05 -22.45 1.71
C ARG A 32 9.29 -23.37 2.68
N ARG A 33 9.34 -24.68 2.46
CA ARG A 33 8.73 -25.67 3.36
C ARG A 33 9.45 -25.71 4.71
N GLU A 34 10.79 -25.72 4.70
CA GLU A 34 11.61 -25.69 5.92
C GLU A 34 11.42 -24.41 6.74
N LYS A 35 11.28 -23.26 6.07
CA LYS A 35 11.01 -21.98 6.73
C LYS A 35 9.58 -21.84 7.23
N ARG A 36 8.66 -22.74 6.84
CA ARG A 36 7.26 -22.63 7.23
C ARG A 36 7.09 -23.10 8.68
N PRO A 37 6.44 -22.31 9.54
CA PRO A 37 6.13 -22.77 10.88
C PRO A 37 5.22 -24.01 10.83
N SER A 38 5.39 -24.91 11.80
CA SER A 38 4.55 -26.10 11.94
C SER A 38 3.08 -25.72 11.97
N PRO A 39 2.20 -26.50 11.31
CA PRO A 39 0.76 -26.32 11.43
C PRO A 39 0.32 -26.36 12.90
N LEU A 40 -0.66 -25.52 13.25
CA LEU A 40 -1.22 -25.53 14.59
C LEU A 40 -2.00 -26.82 14.83
N SER A 41 -1.97 -27.33 16.05
CA SER A 41 -2.84 -28.42 16.48
C SER A 41 -4.31 -27.98 16.56
N ALA A 42 -5.24 -28.94 16.66
CA ALA A 42 -6.66 -28.63 16.83
C ALA A 42 -6.93 -27.77 18.09
N GLU A 43 -6.27 -28.11 19.20
CA GLU A 43 -6.36 -27.36 20.46
C GLU A 43 -5.78 -25.94 20.34
N GLN A 44 -4.63 -25.79 19.67
CA GLN A 44 -4.06 -24.47 19.39
C GLN A 44 -4.98 -23.62 18.49
N HIS A 45 -5.68 -24.25 17.55
CA HIS A 45 -6.69 -23.57 16.72
C HIS A 45 -7.92 -23.14 17.52
N ASP A 46 -8.39 -23.94 18.48
CA ASP A 46 -9.49 -23.57 19.39
C ASP A 46 -9.10 -22.38 20.27
N ASP A 47 -7.90 -22.38 20.84
CA ASP A 47 -7.42 -21.27 21.67
C ASP A 47 -7.16 -20.00 20.86
N LEU A 48 -6.64 -20.13 19.63
CA LEU A 48 -6.54 -19.00 18.71
C LEU A 48 -7.92 -18.41 18.40
N ARG A 49 -8.94 -19.23 18.16
CA ARG A 49 -10.32 -18.76 17.95
C ARG A 49 -10.85 -18.00 19.16
N LYS A 50 -10.61 -18.48 20.38
CA LYS A 50 -11.01 -17.77 21.62
C LYS A 50 -10.31 -16.42 21.74
N ARG A 51 -9.01 -16.36 21.46
CA ARG A 51 -8.22 -15.11 21.48
C ARG A 51 -8.68 -14.11 20.41
N LEU A 52 -9.00 -14.57 19.21
CA LEU A 52 -9.46 -13.69 18.14
C LEU A 52 -10.84 -13.06 18.43
N LYS A 53 -11.67 -13.67 19.27
CA LYS A 53 -12.94 -13.07 19.70
C LYS A 53 -12.76 -11.79 20.53
N THR A 54 -11.63 -11.64 21.22
CA THR A 54 -11.35 -10.46 22.06
C THR A 54 -10.59 -9.37 21.31
N VAL A 55 -10.04 -9.68 20.13
CA VAL A 55 -9.33 -8.72 19.29
C VAL A 55 -10.34 -8.07 18.33
N HIS A 56 -10.77 -6.86 18.66
CA HIS A 56 -11.66 -6.09 17.78
C HIS A 56 -10.95 -5.55 16.54
N PHE A 57 -9.63 -5.36 16.60
CA PHE A 57 -8.85 -4.82 15.50
C PHE A 57 -7.47 -5.48 15.42
N ILE A 58 -7.15 -6.06 14.25
CA ILE A 58 -5.84 -6.63 13.98
C ILE A 58 -5.03 -5.60 13.21
N SER A 59 -3.98 -5.07 13.84
CA SER A 59 -3.07 -4.13 13.20
C SER A 59 -2.46 -4.74 11.93
N PRO A 60 -2.64 -4.10 10.76
CA PRO A 60 -2.11 -4.62 9.51
C PRO A 60 -0.58 -4.66 9.54
N ASN A 61 0.00 -5.80 9.17
CA ASN A 61 1.44 -5.87 8.91
C ASN A 61 1.71 -5.45 7.46
N TYR A 62 1.83 -4.13 7.25
CA TYR A 62 2.07 -3.56 5.93
C TYR A 62 3.47 -3.88 5.38
N SER A 63 3.58 -3.95 4.06
CA SER A 63 4.88 -4.04 3.39
C SER A 63 5.77 -2.82 3.70
N GLU A 64 7.10 -2.95 3.63
CA GLU A 64 8.02 -1.82 3.87
C GLU A 64 7.73 -0.63 2.95
N LYS A 65 7.41 -0.88 1.67
CA LYS A 65 7.01 0.17 0.72
C LYS A 65 5.77 0.92 1.20
N THR A 66 4.79 0.20 1.74
CA THR A 66 3.57 0.79 2.29
C THR A 66 3.88 1.61 3.55
N LYS A 67 4.78 1.15 4.43
CA LYS A 67 5.21 1.92 5.61
C LYS A 67 5.89 3.24 5.23
N VAL A 68 6.76 3.23 4.22
CA VAL A 68 7.42 4.44 3.70
C VAL A 68 6.37 5.45 3.19
N ASN A 69 5.40 4.96 2.43
CA ASN A 69 4.31 5.77 1.91
C ASN A 69 3.45 6.39 3.02
N ILE A 70 3.08 5.60 4.02
CA ILE A 70 2.38 6.07 5.23
C ILE A 70 3.19 7.17 5.95
N ALA A 71 4.51 7.02 6.03
CA ALA A 71 5.38 8.02 6.66
C ALA A 71 5.41 9.35 5.89
N VAL A 72 5.25 9.33 4.56
CA VAL A 72 5.14 10.55 3.75
C VAL A 72 3.83 11.29 4.05
N VAL A 73 2.71 10.57 4.14
CA VAL A 73 1.42 11.18 4.52
C VAL A 73 1.49 11.79 5.92
N ARG A 74 2.05 11.05 6.87
CA ARG A 74 2.27 11.52 8.24
C ARG A 74 3.06 12.84 8.30
N ARG A 75 4.10 13.01 7.47
CA ARG A 75 4.89 14.26 7.45
C ARG A 75 4.05 15.45 6.98
N ARG A 76 3.16 15.24 6.02
CA ARG A 76 2.27 16.30 5.52
C ARG A 76 1.22 16.68 6.57
N GLU A 77 0.63 15.68 7.19
CA GLU A 77 -0.36 15.88 8.26
C GLU A 77 0.23 16.58 9.49
N LYS A 78 1.48 16.24 9.86
CA LYS A 78 2.20 16.99 10.89
C LYS A 78 2.42 18.44 10.48
N GLY A 79 2.87 18.69 9.25
CA GLY A 79 3.05 20.05 8.74
C GLY A 79 1.77 20.88 8.80
N GLU A 80 0.63 20.28 8.45
CA GLU A 80 -0.68 20.93 8.54
C GLU A 80 -1.10 21.21 9.98
N CYS A 81 -0.90 20.26 10.90
CA CYS A 81 -1.19 20.48 12.32
C CYS A 81 -0.33 21.60 12.90
N ASP A 82 0.96 21.65 12.54
CA ASP A 82 1.88 22.70 12.98
C ASP A 82 1.46 24.09 12.40
N GLU A 83 1.02 24.16 11.14
CA GLU A 83 0.51 25.38 10.49
C GLU A 83 -0.84 25.86 11.06
N LEU A 84 -1.76 24.93 11.35
CA LEU A 84 -3.10 25.22 11.88
C LEU A 84 -3.16 25.33 13.41
N GLN A 85 -2.02 25.22 14.10
CA GLN A 85 -1.93 25.08 15.57
C GLN A 85 -2.82 23.98 16.15
N TRP A 86 -3.06 22.91 15.38
CA TRP A 86 -3.75 21.75 15.90
C TRP A 86 -2.83 21.01 16.88
N SER A 87 -3.44 20.32 17.85
CA SER A 87 -2.74 19.45 18.79
C SER A 87 -1.88 18.40 18.07
N ASP A 88 -1.07 17.62 18.81
CA ASP A 88 -0.27 16.49 18.27
C ASP A 88 -1.03 15.74 17.16
N TRP A 89 -0.37 15.55 16.01
CA TRP A 89 -0.96 14.92 14.81
C TRP A 89 -1.65 13.57 15.09
N LYS A 90 -1.23 12.81 16.12
CA LYS A 90 -1.94 11.59 16.54
C LYS A 90 -3.31 11.91 17.14
N VAL A 91 -3.39 12.93 17.98
CA VAL A 91 -4.63 13.41 18.59
C VAL A 91 -5.55 14.01 17.53
N ALA A 92 -4.98 14.68 16.52
CA ALA A 92 -5.73 15.15 15.36
C ALA A 92 -6.35 13.98 14.57
N LEU A 93 -5.57 12.91 14.31
CA LEU A 93 -6.08 11.69 13.67
C LEU A 93 -7.15 10.97 14.50
N GLU A 94 -7.04 10.95 15.83
CA GLU A 94 -8.07 10.34 16.67
C GLU A 94 -9.41 11.11 16.65
N LYS A 95 -9.36 12.41 16.37
CA LYS A 95 -10.49 13.34 16.29
C LYS A 95 -10.88 13.72 14.87
N VAL A 96 -10.36 13.01 13.86
CA VAL A 96 -10.66 13.30 12.46
C VAL A 96 -12.16 13.22 12.23
N THR A 97 -12.73 14.26 11.63
CA THR A 97 -14.10 14.29 11.16
C THR A 97 -14.09 14.28 9.63
N ARG A 98 -15.28 14.12 9.04
CA ARG A 98 -15.47 14.24 7.61
C ARG A 98 -14.93 15.57 7.08
N GLU A 99 -15.24 16.67 7.75
CA GLU A 99 -14.87 18.03 7.35
C GLU A 99 -13.36 18.26 7.45
N THR A 100 -12.72 17.79 8.53
CA THR A 100 -11.26 17.95 8.68
C THR A 100 -10.51 17.08 7.69
N THR A 101 -11.02 15.88 7.40
CA THR A 101 -10.44 15.00 6.37
C THR A 101 -10.54 15.63 4.99
N GLN A 102 -11.69 16.18 4.61
CA GLN A 102 -11.86 16.87 3.32
C GLN A 102 -10.95 18.09 3.20
N SER A 103 -10.85 18.89 4.26
CA SER A 103 -9.98 20.08 4.30
C SER A 103 -8.51 19.70 4.12
N PHE A 104 -8.04 18.67 4.82
CA PHE A 104 -6.69 18.12 4.67
C PHE A 104 -6.41 17.69 3.23
N PHE A 105 -7.33 16.95 2.60
CA PHE A 105 -7.13 16.49 1.23
C PHE A 105 -7.17 17.60 0.18
N LEU A 106 -8.00 18.63 0.39
CA LEU A 106 -8.00 19.84 -0.43
C LEU A 106 -6.63 20.52 -0.34
N ARG A 107 -6.11 20.69 0.88
CA ARG A 107 -4.81 21.31 1.15
C ARG A 107 -3.64 20.51 0.58
N VAL A 108 -3.68 19.19 0.69
CA VAL A 108 -2.71 18.27 0.07
C VAL A 108 -2.71 18.42 -1.45
N CYS A 109 -3.87 18.62 -2.08
CA CYS A 109 -3.97 18.89 -3.51
C CYS A 109 -3.36 20.25 -3.88
N GLU A 110 -3.63 21.30 -3.12
CA GLU A 110 -3.04 22.63 -3.30
C GLU A 110 -1.50 22.60 -3.18
N TRP A 111 -0.97 22.04 -2.08
CA TRP A 111 0.47 21.92 -1.83
C TRP A 111 1.19 21.03 -2.84
N SER A 112 0.46 20.13 -3.48
CA SER A 112 1.06 19.31 -4.51
C SER A 112 1.55 20.14 -5.69
N ASN A 113 1.10 21.39 -5.86
CA ASN A 113 1.49 22.31 -6.95
C ASN A 113 1.49 21.59 -8.31
N GLY A 114 0.40 20.86 -8.59
CA GLY A 114 0.26 20.04 -9.79
C GLY A 114 1.10 18.75 -9.79
N LYS A 115 1.62 18.24 -8.66
CA LYS A 115 2.25 16.90 -8.58
C LYS A 115 1.22 15.79 -8.51
N ILE A 116 0.04 16.05 -7.93
CA ILE A 116 -1.10 15.15 -8.02
C ILE A 116 -1.82 15.48 -9.33
N LYS A 117 -1.39 14.82 -10.41
CA LYS A 117 -1.88 15.08 -11.78
C LYS A 117 -3.00 14.15 -12.23
N SER A 118 -3.34 13.15 -11.43
CA SER A 118 -4.24 12.10 -11.85
C SER A 118 -5.05 11.53 -10.71
N TRP A 119 -6.26 11.09 -11.06
CA TRP A 119 -7.15 10.30 -10.21
C TRP A 119 -6.43 9.13 -9.53
N GLY A 120 -5.59 8.39 -10.26
CA GLY A 120 -4.82 7.28 -9.71
C GLY A 120 -3.83 7.71 -8.62
N THR A 121 -3.22 8.89 -8.73
CA THR A 121 -2.33 9.42 -7.70
C THR A 121 -3.12 9.81 -6.44
N THR A 122 -4.28 10.44 -6.60
CA THR A 122 -5.19 10.80 -5.51
C THR A 122 -5.68 9.56 -4.76
N GLU A 123 -6.08 8.51 -5.48
CA GLU A 123 -6.48 7.23 -4.89
C GLU A 123 -5.38 6.64 -4.00
N VAL A 124 -4.14 6.69 -4.46
CA VAL A 124 -2.99 6.17 -3.71
C VAL A 124 -2.79 6.97 -2.42
N TYR A 125 -2.93 8.30 -2.45
CA TYR A 125 -2.85 9.14 -1.26
C TYR A 125 -3.99 8.88 -0.26
N ILE A 126 -5.24 8.77 -0.75
CA ILE A 126 -6.40 8.44 0.10
C ILE A 126 -6.17 7.09 0.80
N ARG A 127 -5.72 6.07 0.08
CA ARG A 127 -5.42 4.76 0.67
C ARG A 127 -4.31 4.83 1.71
N GLN A 128 -3.25 5.60 1.47
CA GLN A 128 -2.15 5.76 2.44
C GLN A 128 -2.61 6.46 3.72
N PHE A 129 -3.47 7.48 3.59
CA PHE A 129 -4.09 8.14 4.74
C PHE A 129 -4.99 7.18 5.52
N GLN A 130 -5.86 6.42 4.84
CA GLN A 130 -6.69 5.40 5.48
C GLN A 130 -5.84 4.39 6.25
N GLN A 131 -4.71 3.97 5.67
CA GLN A 131 -3.77 3.07 6.33
C GLN A 131 -3.12 3.70 7.57
N LEU A 132 -2.73 4.98 7.50
CA LEU A 132 -2.21 5.73 8.64
C LEU A 132 -3.25 5.85 9.76
N TYR A 133 -4.45 6.32 9.42
CA TYR A 133 -5.57 6.45 10.35
C TYR A 133 -5.89 5.11 11.04
N THR A 134 -5.93 4.04 10.24
CA THR A 134 -6.18 2.68 10.73
C THR A 134 -5.09 2.20 11.68
N SER A 135 -3.82 2.50 11.40
CA SER A 135 -2.69 2.14 12.28
C SER A 135 -2.66 2.95 13.58
N VAL A 136 -3.18 4.18 13.58
CA VAL A 136 -3.19 5.05 14.77
C VAL A 136 -4.41 4.79 15.64
N THR A 137 -5.59 4.68 15.04
CA THR A 137 -6.87 4.66 15.76
C THR A 137 -7.43 3.25 15.97
N GLY A 138 -6.92 2.25 15.24
CA GLY A 138 -7.51 0.91 15.21
C GLY A 138 -8.92 0.88 14.61
N ARG A 139 -9.30 1.90 13.83
CA ARG A 139 -10.61 2.02 13.16
C ARG A 139 -10.42 2.25 11.68
N TYR A 140 -11.40 1.84 10.88
CA TYR A 140 -11.46 2.24 9.47
C TYR A 140 -12.05 3.64 9.35
N VAL A 141 -11.52 4.44 8.43
CA VAL A 141 -12.22 5.66 7.97
C VAL A 141 -13.56 5.23 7.39
N ASP A 142 -14.61 6.02 7.65
CA ASP A 142 -15.91 5.73 7.10
C ASP A 142 -15.85 5.63 5.56
N ARG A 143 -16.55 4.64 5.00
CA ARG A 143 -16.51 4.36 3.57
C ARG A 143 -17.20 5.45 2.76
N ASN A 144 -18.24 6.08 3.30
CA ASN A 144 -18.94 7.17 2.64
C ASN A 144 -18.06 8.43 2.66
N ASP A 145 -17.48 8.77 3.81
CA ASP A 145 -16.56 9.91 3.93
C ASP A 145 -15.37 9.76 2.96
N SER A 146 -14.82 8.55 2.86
CA SER A 146 -13.74 8.23 1.93
C SER A 146 -14.13 8.43 0.46
N LYS A 147 -15.39 8.15 0.10
CA LYS A 147 -15.88 8.36 -1.27
C LYS A 147 -16.01 9.83 -1.61
N GLU A 148 -16.34 10.66 -0.63
CA GLU A 148 -16.51 12.08 -0.86
C GLU A 148 -15.18 12.81 -1.11
N LEU A 149 -14.07 12.27 -0.61
CA LEU A 149 -12.73 12.81 -0.89
C LEU A 149 -12.42 12.86 -2.39
N TYR A 150 -12.98 11.93 -3.17
CA TYR A 150 -12.88 11.97 -4.63
C TYR A 150 -13.47 13.25 -5.22
N ASN A 151 -14.63 13.66 -4.74
CA ASN A 151 -15.30 14.87 -5.22
C ASN A 151 -14.51 16.13 -4.84
N VAL A 152 -13.95 16.18 -3.63
CA VAL A 152 -13.18 17.34 -3.14
C VAL A 152 -11.89 17.54 -3.92
N CYS A 153 -11.22 16.46 -4.33
CA CYS A 153 -9.99 16.55 -5.11
C CYS A 153 -10.22 16.80 -6.61
N THR A 154 -11.45 16.64 -7.13
CA THR A 154 -11.75 16.73 -8.57
C THR A 154 -11.51 18.11 -9.19
N PRO A 155 -12.01 19.23 -8.62
CA PRO A 155 -11.85 20.56 -9.22
C PRO A 155 -10.37 20.96 -9.35
N SER A 156 -9.54 20.56 -8.37
CA SER A 156 -8.10 20.82 -8.38
C SER A 156 -7.34 20.01 -9.43
N ILE A 157 -7.84 18.83 -9.81
CA ILE A 157 -7.25 17.99 -10.86
C ILE A 157 -7.61 18.55 -12.24
N GLU A 158 -8.87 18.95 -12.46
CA GLU A 158 -9.34 19.51 -13.74
C GLU A 158 -8.66 20.85 -14.07
N ASN A 159 -8.51 21.75 -13.10
CA ASN A 159 -7.80 23.02 -13.27
C ASN A 159 -6.30 22.84 -13.61
N ASN A 160 -5.66 21.79 -13.06
CA ASN A 160 -4.28 21.43 -13.41
C ASN A 160 -4.18 20.73 -14.78
N SER A 161 -5.21 19.99 -15.20
CA SER A 161 -5.25 19.34 -16.51
C SER A 161 -5.37 20.35 -17.66
N ILE A 162 -6.09 21.46 -17.44
CA ILE A 162 -6.20 22.56 -18.42
C ILE A 162 -4.88 23.34 -18.52
N SER A 163 -4.20 23.58 -17.38
CA SER A 163 -2.90 24.28 -17.36
C SER A 163 -1.78 23.49 -18.05
N GLY A 164 -1.86 22.16 -18.09
CA GLY A 164 -0.90 21.29 -18.80
C GLY A 164 -1.11 21.19 -20.31
N LEU A 165 -2.21 21.71 -20.85
CA LEU A 165 -2.53 21.76 -22.28
C LEU A 165 -2.17 23.11 -22.93
N LEU A 166 -1.76 24.10 -22.13
CA LEU A 166 -1.36 25.45 -22.56
C LEU A 166 0.14 25.72 -22.43
N MET A 167 0.95 24.68 -22.23
CA MET A 167 2.42 24.69 -22.40
C MET A 167 2.82 23.73 -23.52
#